data_AF-K9AVQ3-F1
#
_entry.id   AF-K9AVQ3-F1
#
_cell.length_a   1.000
_cell.length_b   1.000
_cell.length_c   1.000
_cell.angle_alpha   90.00
_cell.angle_beta   90.00
_cell.angle_gamma   90.00
#
_symmetry.space_group_name_H-M   'P 1'
#
loop_
_entity.id
_entity.type
_entity.pdbx_description
1 polymer ?
#
loop_
_entity_poly.entity_id
_entity_poly.type
_entity_poly.pdbx_seq_one_letter_code
_entity_poly.pdbx_strand_id
1 'polypeptide(L)'
;MTWRRREFDFDDFDSSDDTNRALSASHVCLYGITHAVVTALGASPGLVFVHHGHERAFVYDIADLYKAELTIPVAFDVSAESPPEIGSAVRYRIRDKIHEFRIIDKIVNDVTKLLFEPAEVDDVLDSLGASDNVVHLWDPNGLVAGGANFDSET
;
A
#
# COMPACT_ATOMS: atom_id res chain seq x y z
N MET A 1 19.18 -6.55 24.89
CA MET A 1 18.25 -7.29 24.01
C MET A 1 19.07 -8.18 23.09
N THR A 2 18.65 -9.44 22.88
CA THR A 2 19.33 -10.37 21.97
C THR A 2 18.31 -10.90 20.97
N TRP A 3 18.29 -10.34 19.75
CA TRP A 3 17.42 -10.79 18.68
C TRP A 3 17.96 -12.07 18.03
N ARG A 4 17.10 -13.06 17.80
CA ARG A 4 17.48 -14.32 17.12
C ARG A 4 16.93 -14.40 15.71
N ARG A 5 15.61 -14.29 15.56
CA ARG A 5 14.89 -14.41 14.29
C ARG A 5 13.50 -13.80 14.41
N ARG A 6 12.87 -13.57 13.25
CA ARG A 6 11.44 -13.30 13.19
C ARG A 6 10.67 -14.57 13.52
N GLU A 7 9.79 -14.49 14.50
CA GLU A 7 8.93 -15.57 14.98
C GLU A 7 7.64 -14.96 15.52
N PHE A 8 6.50 -15.48 15.08
CA PHE A 8 5.21 -15.06 15.61
C PHE A 8 4.17 -16.13 15.40
N ASP A 9 3.21 -16.17 16.32
CA ASP A 9 2.00 -16.95 16.19
C ASP A 9 0.88 -16.04 15.65
N PHE A 10 0.17 -16.51 14.63
CA PHE A 10 -0.96 -15.77 14.04
C PHE A 10 -2.20 -15.81 14.95
N ASP A 11 -2.31 -16.84 15.79
CA ASP A 11 -3.46 -17.06 16.68
C ASP A 11 -3.21 -16.52 18.10
N ASP A 12 -1.96 -16.25 18.46
CA ASP A 12 -1.56 -15.72 19.77
C ASP A 12 -0.48 -14.64 19.66
N PHE A 13 -0.90 -13.37 19.66
CA PHE A 13 0.00 -12.23 19.64
C PHE A 13 0.92 -12.15 20.87
N ASP A 14 0.45 -12.55 22.04
CA ASP A 14 1.17 -12.39 23.30
C ASP A 14 2.17 -13.53 23.57
N SER A 15 2.11 -14.62 22.79
CA SER A 15 3.10 -15.71 22.79
C SER A 15 4.50 -15.28 22.31
N SER A 16 4.58 -14.18 21.56
CA SER A 16 5.82 -13.71 20.93
C SER A 16 6.63 -12.82 21.87
N ASP A 17 7.95 -12.77 21.68
CA ASP A 17 8.76 -11.78 22.39
C ASP A 17 8.38 -10.35 21.99
N ASP A 18 8.74 -9.39 22.85
CA ASP A 18 8.42 -7.98 22.70
C ASP A 18 8.87 -7.38 21.36
N THR A 19 10.02 -7.81 20.82
CA THR A 19 10.53 -7.32 19.54
C THR A 19 9.69 -7.84 18.39
N ASN A 20 9.32 -9.12 18.42
CA ASN A 20 8.44 -9.76 17.46
C ASN A 20 7.02 -9.17 17.49
N ARG A 21 6.49 -8.90 18.69
CA ARG A 21 5.22 -8.17 18.89
C ARG A 21 5.28 -6.78 18.30
N ALA A 22 6.37 -6.04 18.57
CA ALA A 22 6.57 -4.71 18.04
C ALA A 22 6.72 -4.71 16.51
N LEU A 23 7.44 -5.67 15.92
CA LEU A 23 7.56 -5.84 14.47
C LEU A 23 6.21 -6.13 13.82
N SER A 24 5.43 -7.06 14.38
CA SER A 24 4.06 -7.34 13.92
C SER A 24 3.21 -6.07 13.91
N ALA A 25 3.18 -5.34 15.02
CA ALA A 25 2.40 -4.11 15.16
C ALA A 25 2.87 -3.02 14.17
N SER A 26 4.19 -2.84 14.02
CA SER A 26 4.77 -1.85 13.10
C SER A 26 4.42 -2.17 11.64
N HIS A 27 4.57 -3.43 11.23
CA HIS A 27 4.27 -3.86 9.86
C HIS A 27 2.79 -3.67 9.52
N VAL A 28 1.87 -4.04 10.42
CA VAL A 28 0.43 -3.86 10.19
C VAL A 28 0.07 -2.37 10.02
N CYS A 29 0.69 -1.47 10.78
CA CYS A 29 0.50 -0.02 10.59
C CYS A 29 0.93 0.44 9.20
N LEU A 30 2.10 -0.01 8.73
CA LEU A 30 2.59 0.32 7.40
C LEU A 30 1.68 -0.27 6.32
N TYR A 31 1.28 -1.54 6.43
CA TYR A 31 0.38 -2.19 5.49
C TYR A 31 -0.96 -1.46 5.36
N GLY A 32 -1.53 -1.00 6.48
CA GLY A 32 -2.78 -0.23 6.46
C GLY A 32 -2.66 1.09 5.68
N ILE A 33 -1.55 1.80 5.85
CA ILE A 33 -1.30 3.08 5.17
C ILE A 33 -0.98 2.86 3.69
N THR A 34 -0.15 1.88 3.37
CA THR A 34 0.12 1.50 1.98
C THR A 34 -1.15 1.08 1.26
N HIS A 35 -2.01 0.28 1.90
CA HIS A 35 -3.29 -0.12 1.33
C HIS A 35 -4.21 1.08 1.06
N ALA A 36 -4.28 2.03 2.00
CA ALA A 36 -5.05 3.24 1.83
C ALA A 36 -4.56 4.08 0.64
N VAL A 37 -3.24 4.21 0.46
CA VAL A 37 -2.68 4.94 -0.69
C VAL A 37 -2.93 4.21 -2.01
N VAL A 38 -2.67 2.90 -2.08
CA VAL A 38 -2.89 2.08 -3.28
C VAL A 38 -4.34 2.19 -3.75
N THR A 39 -5.29 2.03 -2.83
CA THR A 39 -6.72 2.14 -3.16
C THR A 39 -7.15 3.57 -3.51
N ALA A 40 -6.59 4.59 -2.84
CA ALA A 40 -6.87 5.99 -3.17
C ALA A 40 -6.38 6.41 -4.55
N LEU A 41 -5.30 5.78 -5.04
CA LEU A 41 -4.79 5.97 -6.41
C LEU A 41 -5.60 5.18 -7.46
N GLY A 42 -6.62 4.42 -7.06
CA GLY A 42 -7.41 3.58 -7.96
C GLY A 42 -6.70 2.29 -8.39
N ALA A 43 -5.52 1.98 -7.83
CA ALA A 43 -4.81 0.75 -8.11
C ALA A 43 -5.40 -0.43 -7.32
N SER A 44 -5.32 -1.63 -7.90
CA SER A 44 -5.77 -2.86 -7.23
C SER A 44 -4.75 -3.30 -6.17
N PRO A 45 -5.16 -3.53 -4.91
CA PRO A 45 -4.30 -4.13 -3.87
C PRO A 45 -3.80 -5.53 -4.22
N GLY A 46 -4.52 -6.23 -5.10
CA GLY A 46 -4.20 -7.56 -5.59
C GLY A 46 -3.37 -7.56 -6.87
N LEU A 47 -2.91 -6.41 -7.37
CA LEU A 47 -1.90 -6.37 -8.44
C LEU A 47 -0.62 -7.08 -7.96
N VAL A 48 0.11 -7.71 -8.87
CA VAL A 48 1.21 -8.60 -8.48
C VAL A 48 2.48 -8.28 -9.26
N PHE A 49 3.59 -8.13 -8.53
CA PHE A 49 4.94 -8.15 -9.10
C PHE A 49 5.81 -9.20 -8.40
N VAL A 50 5.92 -9.14 -7.06
CA VAL A 50 6.79 -10.06 -6.28
C VAL A 50 5.97 -11.00 -5.40
N HIS A 51 5.04 -10.48 -4.58
CA HIS A 51 4.18 -11.29 -3.73
C HIS A 51 3.00 -11.88 -4.53
N HIS A 52 2.84 -13.20 -4.52
CA HIS A 52 1.78 -13.88 -5.27
C HIS A 52 0.80 -14.59 -4.33
N GLY A 53 -0.45 -14.81 -4.79
CA GLY A 53 -1.43 -15.64 -4.07
C GLY A 53 -2.14 -14.96 -2.90
N HIS A 54 -2.12 -13.63 -2.83
CA HIS A 54 -2.83 -12.87 -1.79
C HIS A 54 -3.51 -11.64 -2.38
N GLU A 55 -4.74 -11.34 -1.95
CA GLU A 55 -5.51 -10.14 -2.31
C GLU A 55 -4.84 -8.79 -1.94
N ARG A 56 -3.71 -8.82 -1.21
CA ARG A 56 -2.93 -7.66 -0.76
C ARG A 56 -1.48 -7.74 -1.24
N ALA A 57 -1.22 -8.53 -2.27
CA ALA A 57 0.10 -8.71 -2.86
C ALA A 57 0.82 -7.38 -3.10
N PHE A 58 0.17 -6.44 -3.80
CA PHE A 58 0.78 -5.15 -4.12
C PHE A 58 1.06 -4.31 -2.87
N VAL A 59 0.21 -4.43 -1.86
CA VAL A 59 0.41 -3.74 -0.57
C VAL A 59 1.70 -4.22 0.09
N TYR A 60 1.98 -5.53 0.05
CA TYR A 60 3.21 -6.08 0.61
C TYR A 60 4.43 -5.70 -0.24
N ASP A 61 4.33 -5.76 -1.57
CA ASP A 61 5.38 -5.33 -2.50
C ASP A 61 5.84 -3.89 -2.17
N ILE A 62 4.88 -2.96 -2.08
CA ILE A 62 5.18 -1.55 -1.82
C ILE A 62 5.61 -1.30 -0.37
N ALA A 63 4.98 -1.95 0.61
CA ALA A 63 5.35 -1.77 2.01
C ALA A 63 6.78 -2.25 2.30
N ASP A 64 7.23 -3.32 1.63
CA ASP A 64 8.56 -3.87 1.82
C ASP A 64 9.69 -2.89 1.46
N LEU A 65 9.43 -1.92 0.57
CA LEU A 65 10.37 -0.84 0.25
C LEU A 65 10.75 0.01 1.46
N TYR A 66 9.86 0.14 2.46
CA TYR A 66 10.04 1.06 3.59
C TYR A 66 10.31 0.35 4.92
N LYS A 67 10.19 -0.99 4.99
CA LYS A 67 10.27 -1.70 6.28
C LYS A 67 11.60 -1.52 6.98
N ALA A 68 12.71 -1.57 6.24
CA ALA A 68 14.06 -1.43 6.78
C ALA A 68 14.35 -0.04 7.34
N GLU A 69 13.78 1.01 6.76
CA GLU A 69 14.01 2.39 7.18
C GLU A 69 13.02 2.87 8.24
N LEU A 70 11.82 2.27 8.30
CA LEU A 70 10.74 2.71 9.17
C LEU A 70 10.41 1.68 10.26
N THR A 71 9.80 0.56 9.86
CA THR A 71 9.13 -0.34 10.83
C THR A 71 10.11 -1.14 11.68
N ILE A 72 11.24 -1.55 11.11
CA ILE A 72 12.25 -2.34 11.81
C ILE A 72 12.93 -1.50 12.89
N PRO A 73 13.52 -0.32 12.59
CA PRO A 73 14.12 0.52 13.63
C PRO A 73 13.13 0.87 14.75
N VAL A 74 11.91 1.29 14.39
CA VAL A 74 10.87 1.64 15.37
C VAL A 74 10.52 0.48 16.29
N ALA A 75 10.40 -0.74 15.76
CA ALA A 75 10.07 -1.91 16.58
C ALA A 75 11.18 -2.21 17.61
N PHE A 76 12.44 -2.12 17.20
CA PHE A 76 13.58 -2.34 18.10
C PHE A 76 13.69 -1.23 19.16
N ASP A 77 13.53 0.04 18.77
CA ASP A 77 13.56 1.18 19.69
C ASP A 77 12.46 1.06 20.75
N VAL A 78 11.21 0.85 20.33
CA VAL A 78 10.07 0.73 21.25
C VAL A 78 10.22 -0.50 22.15
N SER A 79 10.70 -1.63 21.62
CA SER A 79 10.90 -2.83 22.45
C SER A 79 12.05 -2.64 23.46
N ALA A 80 13.08 -1.85 23.13
CA ALA A 80 14.15 -1.49 24.08
C ALA A 80 13.68 -0.53 25.19
N GLU A 81 12.65 0.27 24.95
CA GLU A 81 12.01 1.12 25.96
C GLU A 81 11.17 0.33 26.98
N SER A 82 10.83 -0.93 26.66
CA SER A 82 9.98 -1.80 27.49
C SER A 82 8.71 -1.12 28.03
N PRO A 83 7.87 -0.52 27.14
CA PRO A 83 6.67 0.17 27.56
C PRO A 83 5.64 -0.83 28.12
N PRO A 84 4.69 -0.38 28.97
CA PRO A 84 3.64 -1.24 29.50
C PRO A 84 2.78 -1.89 28.40
N GLU A 85 2.51 -1.13 27.32
CA GLU A 85 1.64 -1.53 26.22
C GLU A 85 2.35 -1.36 24.86
N ILE A 86 3.05 -2.40 24.42
CA ILE A 86 3.88 -2.39 23.20
C ILE A 86 3.09 -1.98 21.96
N GLY A 87 1.88 -2.55 21.76
CA GLY A 87 1.11 -2.29 20.55
C GLY A 87 0.71 -0.82 20.42
N SER A 88 0.30 -0.21 21.54
CA SER A 88 -0.06 1.22 21.57
C SER A 88 1.16 2.12 21.37
N ALA A 89 2.28 1.83 22.05
CA ALA A 89 3.52 2.59 21.91
C ALA A 89 4.04 2.56 20.47
N VAL A 90 4.03 1.39 19.82
CA VAL A 90 4.40 1.22 18.41
C VAL A 90 3.51 2.04 17.49
N ARG A 91 2.17 1.99 17.66
CA ARG A 91 1.24 2.76 16.81
C ARG A 91 1.52 4.25 16.86
N TYR A 92 1.75 4.80 18.05
CA TYR A 92 2.09 6.22 18.20
C TYR A 92 3.43 6.55 17.53
N ARG A 93 4.47 5.74 17.76
CA ARG A 93 5.79 5.96 17.17
C ARG A 93 5.77 5.86 15.64
N ILE A 94 5.07 4.88 15.08
CA ILE A 94 4.91 4.73 13.63
C ILE A 94 4.15 5.92 13.03
N ARG A 95 3.05 6.36 13.65
CA ARG A 95 2.32 7.54 13.20
C ARG A 95 3.24 8.75 13.09
N ASP A 96 4.02 9.01 14.14
CA ASP A 96 4.90 10.18 14.20
C ASP A 96 6.03 10.07 13.15
N LYS A 97 6.61 8.87 12.99
CA LYS A 97 7.65 8.62 11.97
C LYS A 97 7.13 8.65 10.53
N ILE A 98 5.89 8.25 10.29
CA ILE A 98 5.26 8.37 8.96
C ILE A 98 5.13 9.83 8.55
N HIS A 99 4.75 10.69 9.49
CA HIS A 99 4.71 12.14 9.25
C HIS A 99 6.12 12.72 9.05
N GLU A 100 7.06 12.39 9.93
CA GLU A 100 8.46 12.85 9.84
C GLU A 100 9.13 12.49 8.51
N PHE A 101 8.96 11.24 8.05
CA PHE A 101 9.57 10.75 6.82
C PHE A 101 8.73 10.97 5.56
N ARG A 102 7.55 11.61 5.69
CA ARG A 102 6.59 11.84 4.59
C ARG A 102 6.29 10.56 3.80
N ILE A 103 6.06 9.46 4.52
CA ILE A 103 5.93 8.11 3.91
C ILE A 103 4.77 8.06 2.91
N ILE A 104 3.65 8.73 3.18
CA ILE A 104 2.51 8.76 2.25
C ILE A 104 2.91 9.39 0.91
N ASP A 105 3.60 10.53 0.92
CA ASP A 105 4.04 11.19 -0.31
C ASP A 105 5.04 10.32 -1.08
N LYS A 106 5.92 9.61 -0.38
CA LYS A 106 6.84 8.65 -1.01
C LYS A 106 6.09 7.50 -1.67
N ILE A 107 5.16 6.88 -0.96
CA ILE A 107 4.33 5.79 -1.51
C ILE A 107 3.57 6.25 -2.75
N VAL A 108 2.94 7.43 -2.70
CA VAL A 108 2.24 8.00 -3.88
C VAL A 108 3.19 8.12 -5.06
N ASN A 109 4.33 8.79 -4.86
CA ASN A 109 5.30 9.01 -5.93
C ASN A 109 5.88 7.70 -6.49
N ASP A 110 6.20 6.74 -5.61
CA ASP A 110 6.81 5.48 -6.01
C ASP A 110 5.81 4.58 -6.73
N VAL A 111 4.55 4.53 -6.29
CA VAL A 111 3.48 3.81 -7.00
C VAL A 111 3.19 4.44 -8.36
N THR A 112 3.08 5.77 -8.44
CA THR A 112 2.85 6.47 -9.72
C THR A 112 3.99 6.20 -10.70
N LYS A 113 5.25 6.32 -10.27
CA LYS A 113 6.41 6.05 -11.14
C LYS A 113 6.55 4.59 -11.53
N LEU A 114 6.10 3.67 -10.68
CA LEU A 114 6.14 2.24 -10.98
C LEU A 114 5.11 1.87 -12.07
N LEU A 115 3.94 2.51 -12.05
CA LEU A 115 2.81 2.15 -12.91
C LEU A 115 2.73 2.96 -14.21
N PHE A 116 3.34 4.14 -14.26
CA PHE A 116 3.23 5.07 -15.37
C PHE A 116 4.60 5.63 -15.77
N GLU A 117 4.85 5.74 -17.07
CA GLU A 117 5.98 6.54 -17.56
C GLU A 117 5.71 8.04 -17.31
N PRO A 118 6.72 8.87 -17.02
CA PRO A 118 6.51 10.29 -16.74
C PRO A 118 5.78 11.06 -17.85
N ALA A 119 6.02 10.68 -19.10
CA ALA A 119 5.33 11.26 -20.26
C ALA A 119 3.85 10.81 -20.36
N GLU A 120 3.53 9.64 -19.82
CA GLU A 120 2.17 9.09 -19.82
C GLU A 120 1.33 9.65 -18.68
N VAL A 121 1.92 10.17 -17.59
CA VAL A 121 1.14 10.68 -16.45
C VAL A 121 0.27 11.88 -16.85
N ASP A 122 0.83 12.85 -17.58
CA ASP A 122 0.08 14.03 -18.04
C ASP A 122 -1.01 13.62 -19.06
N ASP A 123 -0.67 12.73 -20.00
CA ASP A 123 -1.61 12.20 -21.00
C ASP A 123 -2.70 11.30 -20.39
N VAL A 124 -2.38 10.52 -19.35
CA VAL A 124 -3.33 9.68 -18.61
C VAL A 124 -4.28 10.55 -17.78
N LEU A 125 -3.78 11.58 -17.10
CA LEU A 125 -4.64 12.51 -16.36
C LEU A 125 -5.59 13.27 -17.28
N ASP A 126 -5.15 13.63 -18.48
CA ASP A 126 -5.99 14.24 -19.52
C ASP A 126 -6.96 13.23 -20.17
N SER A 127 -6.55 11.96 -20.38
CA SER A 127 -7.37 10.91 -21.00
C SER A 127 -8.30 10.15 -20.06
N LEU A 128 -8.13 10.27 -18.74
CA LEU A 128 -9.07 9.80 -17.71
C LEU A 128 -10.41 10.56 -17.74
N GLY A 129 -10.62 11.46 -18.70
CA GLY A 129 -11.96 11.86 -19.14
C GLY A 129 -12.74 12.60 -18.07
N ALA A 130 -12.07 13.40 -17.24
CA ALA A 130 -12.77 14.31 -16.34
C ALA A 130 -13.63 15.36 -17.08
N SER A 131 -13.41 15.54 -18.39
CA SER A 131 -14.11 16.51 -19.24
C SER A 131 -15.36 15.95 -19.94
N ASP A 132 -15.39 14.66 -20.29
CA ASP A 132 -16.52 14.05 -21.01
C ASP A 132 -17.01 12.82 -20.24
N ASN A 133 -18.17 12.96 -19.58
CA ASN A 133 -18.93 11.89 -18.90
C ASN A 133 -19.45 10.81 -19.88
N VAL A 134 -18.63 10.38 -20.83
CA VAL A 134 -18.97 9.41 -21.86
C VAL A 134 -18.38 8.08 -21.43
N VAL A 135 -19.25 7.13 -21.11
CA VAL A 135 -18.86 5.73 -20.91
C VAL A 135 -18.58 5.12 -22.28
N HIS A 136 -17.43 4.48 -22.46
CA HIS A 136 -17.08 3.80 -23.70
C HIS A 136 -17.40 2.30 -23.65
N LEU A 137 -17.76 1.74 -24.81
CA LEU A 137 -17.78 0.31 -25.07
C LEU A 137 -16.46 -0.10 -25.72
N TRP A 138 -15.93 -1.25 -25.32
CA TRP A 138 -14.75 -1.85 -25.94
C TRP A 138 -15.13 -2.57 -27.24
N ASP A 139 -14.42 -2.27 -28.34
CA ASP A 139 -14.43 -2.97 -29.63
C ASP A 139 -12.99 -3.37 -30.02
N PRO A 140 -12.75 -4.47 -30.75
CA PRO A 140 -11.41 -4.80 -31.23
C PRO A 140 -10.70 -3.72 -32.05
N ASN A 141 -11.44 -2.78 -32.65
CA ASN A 141 -10.87 -1.66 -33.42
C ASN A 141 -10.72 -0.37 -32.59
N GLY A 142 -11.16 -0.37 -31.32
CA GLY A 142 -11.01 0.78 -30.43
C GLY A 142 -12.18 0.99 -29.48
N LEU A 143 -12.22 2.15 -28.84
CA LEU A 143 -13.31 2.55 -27.96
C LEU A 143 -14.45 3.17 -28.79
N VAL A 144 -15.68 2.71 -28.57
CA VAL A 144 -16.90 3.27 -29.17
C VAL A 144 -17.69 3.98 -28.07
N ALA A 145 -18.37 5.08 -28.38
CA ALA A 145 -19.22 5.75 -27.39
C ALA A 145 -20.37 4.83 -26.94
N GLY A 146 -20.54 4.66 -25.62
CA GLY A 146 -21.68 3.96 -25.04
C GLY A 146 -22.95 4.81 -25.06
N GLY A 147 -24.08 4.20 -24.73
CA GLY A 147 -25.37 4.89 -24.65
C GLY A 147 -26.05 5.21 -25.99
N ALA A 148 -25.52 4.68 -27.10
CA ALA A 148 -26.13 4.75 -28.42
C ALA A 148 -26.75 3.41 -28.84
N ASN A 149 -27.84 3.44 -29.60
CA ASN A 149 -28.36 2.25 -30.30
C ASN A 149 -27.56 2.07 -31.60
N PHE A 150 -26.96 0.90 -31.79
CA PHE A 150 -26.15 0.56 -32.96
C PHE A 150 -26.92 -0.26 -34.00
N ASP A 151 -28.20 -0.53 -33.76
CA ASP A 151 -29.04 -1.22 -34.73
C ASP A 151 -29.36 -0.33 -35.94
N SER A 152 -29.57 -0.96 -37.09
CA SER A 152 -29.82 -0.30 -38.37
C SER A 152 -31.31 -0.19 -38.77
N GLU A 153 -32.25 -0.52 -37.88
CA GLU A 153 -33.68 -0.51 -38.21
C GLU A 153 -34.35 0.88 -38.08
N THR A 154 -34.81 1.42 -39.22
CA THR A 154 -36.01 2.26 -39.35
C THR A 154 -36.86 1.77 -40.50
#